data_AF-A0A8T4XZL9-F1
#
_entry.id   AF-A0A8T4XZL9-F1
#
_cell.length_a   1.000
_cell.length_b   1.000
_cell.length_c   1.000
_cell.angle_alpha   90.00
_cell.angle_beta   90.00
_cell.angle_gamma   90.00
#
_symmetry.space_group_name_H-M   'P 1'
#
loop_
_entity.id
_entity.type
_entity.pdbx_description
1 polymer ?
#
loop_
_entity_poly.entity_id
_entity_poly.type
_entity_poly.pdbx_seq_one_letter_code
_entity_poly.pdbx_strand_id
1 'polypeptide(L)'
;MKKKLEALRGEKPEEDTGLEAPSDILEFCKLISFKSKSFQEKLLKDDSKRISVLFARQSGKSTCLTIKAIHYALTHPKTTTLIVCPVYRRTLNLGDKISEILNSLPEEYRRAWCYKIQKLQFYFRNLSRIRI
;
A
#
# COMPACT_ATOMS: atom_id res chain seq x y z
N MET A 1 5.45 26.88 17.27
CA MET A 1 5.55 26.05 16.04
C MET A 1 5.05 24.59 16.17
N LYS A 2 4.82 24.04 17.37
CA LYS A 2 4.33 22.64 17.54
C LYS A 2 2.86 22.40 17.16
N LYS A 3 1.97 23.41 17.30
CA LYS A 3 0.52 23.29 17.04
C LYS A 3 0.13 22.94 15.58
N LYS A 4 1.00 23.19 14.59
CA LYS A 4 0.67 22.96 13.17
C LYS A 4 0.95 21.52 12.72
N LEU A 5 1.79 20.78 13.45
CA LEU A 5 1.99 19.34 13.22
C LEU A 5 0.84 18.50 13.80
N GLU A 6 0.22 18.97 14.88
CA GLU A 6 -0.93 18.31 15.51
C GLU A 6 -2.21 18.50 14.68
N ALA A 7 -2.37 19.61 13.95
CA ALA A 7 -3.54 19.87 13.11
C ALA A 7 -3.62 18.99 11.82
N LEU A 8 -2.54 18.29 11.46
CA LEU A 8 -2.55 17.26 10.41
C LEU A 8 -2.96 15.87 10.94
N ARG A 9 -3.13 15.71 12.26
CA ARG A 9 -3.87 14.59 12.86
C ARG A 9 -5.37 14.87 12.75
N GLY A 10 -5.83 14.97 11.51
CA GLY A 10 -7.26 15.01 11.20
C GLY A 10 -7.96 13.90 11.96
N GLU A 11 -9.04 14.31 12.62
CA GLU A 11 -10.04 13.56 13.36
C GLU A 11 -10.11 12.07 12.99
N LYS A 12 -10.03 11.21 14.01
CA LYS A 12 -10.40 9.79 13.89
C LYS A 12 -11.84 9.68 13.39
N PRO A 13 -12.13 8.93 12.32
CA PRO A 13 -13.41 8.28 12.20
C PRO A 13 -13.25 6.87 12.78
N GLU A 14 -13.70 6.69 14.02
CA GLU A 14 -13.96 5.38 14.61
C GLU A 14 -15.24 4.78 14.00
N GLU A 15 -15.25 4.59 12.69
CA GLU A 15 -16.19 3.69 12.04
C GLU A 15 -15.39 2.50 11.57
N ASP A 16 -15.33 1.52 12.46
CA ASP A 16 -14.87 0.17 12.20
C ASP A 16 -15.91 -0.50 11.31
N THR A 17 -15.88 -0.18 10.01
CA THR A 17 -16.51 -1.04 9.01
C THR A 17 -15.77 -2.37 9.12
N GLY A 18 -16.40 -3.41 9.69
CA GLY A 18 -15.83 -4.73 10.04
C GLY A 18 -15.29 -5.57 8.88
N LEU A 19 -14.78 -4.92 7.84
CA LEU A 19 -14.03 -5.46 6.72
C LEU A 19 -12.54 -5.27 7.02
N GLU A 20 -12.00 -6.16 7.84
CA GLU A 20 -10.55 -6.23 8.06
C GLU A 20 -9.83 -6.57 6.76
N ALA A 21 -8.64 -5.99 6.56
CA ALA A 21 -7.81 -6.36 5.43
C ALA A 21 -7.35 -7.82 5.58
N PRO A 22 -7.38 -8.64 4.51
CA PRO A 22 -6.95 -10.02 4.59
C PRO A 22 -5.52 -10.12 5.13
N SER A 23 -5.33 -10.94 6.16
CA SER A 23 -3.99 -11.17 6.71
C SER A 23 -3.07 -11.83 5.68
N ASP A 24 -3.61 -12.71 4.83
CA ASP A 24 -2.87 -13.33 3.75
C ASP A 24 -2.79 -12.41 2.52
N ILE A 25 -1.57 -12.16 2.05
CA ILE A 25 -1.29 -11.32 0.89
C ILE A 25 -1.85 -11.92 -0.41
N LEU A 26 -1.98 -13.24 -0.50
CA LEU A 26 -2.56 -13.88 -1.70
C LEU A 26 -4.07 -13.65 -1.80
N GLU A 27 -4.77 -13.61 -0.68
CA GLU A 27 -6.19 -13.27 -0.66
C GLU A 27 -6.40 -11.81 -1.06
N PHE A 28 -5.53 -10.92 -0.57
CA PHE A 28 -5.51 -9.53 -1.04
C PHE A 28 -5.28 -9.45 -2.55
N CYS A 29 -4.36 -10.23 -3.12
CA CYS A 29 -4.16 -10.29 -4.58
C CYS A 29 -5.41 -10.73 -5.34
N LYS A 30 -6.19 -11.67 -4.82
CA LYS A 30 -7.47 -12.09 -5.43
C LYS A 30 -8.48 -10.94 -5.42
N LEU A 31 -8.54 -10.17 -4.33
CA LEU A 31 -9.48 -9.05 -4.18
C LEU A 31 -9.21 -7.92 -5.19
N ILE A 32 -7.94 -7.65 -5.52
CA ILE A 32 -7.55 -6.71 -6.58
C ILE A 32 -7.50 -7.35 -7.98
N SER A 33 -8.03 -8.56 -8.16
CA SER A 33 -7.98 -9.34 -9.41
C SER A 33 -6.56 -9.50 -10.00
N PHE A 34 -5.53 -9.50 -9.16
CA PHE A 34 -4.15 -9.65 -9.58
C PHE A 34 -3.74 -11.13 -9.59
N LYS A 35 -3.48 -11.68 -10.79
CA LYS A 35 -2.93 -13.03 -10.93
C LYS A 35 -1.40 -13.00 -10.81
N SER A 36 -0.90 -13.38 -9.65
CA SER A 36 0.53 -13.51 -9.39
C SER A 36 1.15 -14.66 -10.19
N LYS A 37 2.37 -14.45 -10.69
CA LYS A 37 3.22 -15.53 -11.20
C LYS A 37 3.94 -16.22 -10.04
N SER A 38 4.34 -17.48 -10.21
CA SER A 38 5.00 -18.27 -9.16
C SER A 38 6.20 -17.58 -8.48
N PHE A 39 7.03 -16.84 -9.23
CA PHE A 39 8.15 -16.09 -8.65
C PHE A 39 7.70 -14.83 -7.88
N GLN A 40 6.58 -14.22 -8.27
CA GLN A 40 6.00 -13.07 -7.59
C GLN A 40 5.39 -13.49 -6.26
N GLU A 41 4.73 -14.65 -6.22
CA GLU A 41 4.18 -15.23 -4.99
C GLU A 41 5.25 -15.48 -3.94
N LYS A 42 6.41 -16.01 -4.36
CA LYS A 42 7.56 -16.19 -3.47
C LYS A 42 7.98 -14.87 -2.82
N LEU A 43 8.05 -13.78 -3.58
CA LEU A 43 8.38 -12.46 -3.05
C LEU A 43 7.28 -11.90 -2.14
N LEU A 44 6.02 -12.10 -2.50
CA LEU A 44 4.88 -11.58 -1.73
C LEU A 44 4.81 -12.27 -0.36
N LYS A 45 4.96 -13.59 -0.31
CA LYS A 45 4.95 -14.42 0.92
C LYS A 45 6.20 -14.36 1.78
N ASP A 46 7.28 -13.74 1.29
CA ASP A 46 8.53 -13.68 2.05
C ASP A 46 8.41 -12.70 3.22
N ASP A 47 8.43 -13.20 4.45
CA ASP A 47 8.32 -12.40 5.68
C ASP A 47 9.69 -11.96 6.25
N SER A 48 10.78 -12.17 5.50
CA SER A 48 12.12 -11.76 5.92
C SER A 48 12.20 -10.25 6.13
N LYS A 49 12.84 -9.83 7.23
CA LYS A 49 13.02 -8.40 7.56
C LYS A 49 13.75 -7.59 6.49
N ARG A 50 14.62 -8.23 5.70
CA ARG A 50 15.39 -7.61 4.62
C ARG A 50 15.37 -8.56 3.43
N ILE A 51 14.92 -8.06 2.28
CA ILE A 51 14.81 -8.83 1.06
C ILE A 51 15.58 -8.09 -0.03
N SER A 52 16.49 -8.80 -0.70
CA SER A 52 17.14 -8.34 -1.92
C SER A 52 16.68 -9.20 -3.08
N VAL A 53 16.36 -8.58 -4.21
CA VAL A 53 15.79 -9.29 -5.35
C VAL A 53 16.48 -8.92 -6.66
N LEU A 54 16.78 -9.94 -7.47
CA LEU A 54 17.22 -9.80 -8.85
C LEU A 54 16.04 -10.07 -9.78
N PHE A 55 15.51 -9.01 -10.40
CA PHE A 55 14.37 -9.10 -11.32
C PHE A 55 14.79 -8.82 -12.75
N ALA A 56 14.28 -9.63 -13.69
CA ALA A 56 14.36 -9.32 -15.11
C ALA A 56 13.63 -7.99 -15.44
N ARG A 57 13.94 -7.37 -16.57
CA ARG A 57 13.21 -6.17 -17.04
C ARG A 57 11.74 -6.54 -17.33
N GLN A 58 10.83 -5.57 -17.13
CA GLN A 58 9.39 -5.70 -17.45
C GLN A 58 8.65 -6.89 -16.77
N SER A 59 9.20 -7.44 -15.71
CA SER A 59 8.67 -8.59 -14.95
C SER A 59 7.57 -8.24 -13.93
N GLY A 60 7.16 -6.98 -13.85
CA GLY A 60 6.15 -6.52 -12.88
C GLY A 60 6.68 -6.21 -11.48
N LYS A 61 8.00 -6.04 -11.29
CA LYS A 61 8.62 -5.74 -9.98
C LYS A 61 7.95 -4.61 -9.19
N SER A 62 7.60 -3.51 -9.88
CA SER A 62 6.98 -2.35 -9.24
C SER A 62 5.57 -2.65 -8.76
N THR A 63 4.83 -3.48 -9.51
CA THR A 63 3.49 -3.94 -9.10
C THR A 63 3.58 -4.79 -7.84
N CYS A 64 4.50 -5.76 -7.77
CA CYS A 64 4.69 -6.58 -6.57
C CYS A 64 5.09 -5.74 -5.34
N LEU A 65 6.00 -4.77 -5.52
CA LEU A 65 6.40 -3.87 -4.45
C LEU A 65 5.22 -3.02 -3.96
N THR A 66 4.43 -2.47 -4.87
CA THR A 66 3.23 -1.69 -4.54
C THR A 66 2.20 -2.53 -3.78
N ILE A 67 1.89 -3.74 -4.26
CA ILE A 67 0.94 -4.65 -3.60
C ILE A 67 1.40 -4.95 -2.18
N LYS A 68 2.68 -5.30 -2.01
CA LYS A 68 3.25 -5.60 -0.68
C LYS A 68 3.23 -4.38 0.24
N ALA A 69 3.53 -3.19 -0.29
CA ALA A 69 3.48 -1.95 0.48
C ALA A 69 2.07 -1.59 0.95
N ILE A 70 1.06 -1.77 0.10
CA ILE A 70 -0.36 -1.55 0.44
C ILE A 70 -0.80 -2.58 1.48
N HIS A 71 -0.58 -3.86 1.22
CA HIS A 71 -0.95 -4.95 2.13
C HIS A 71 -0.31 -4.78 3.52
N TYR A 72 0.98 -4.44 3.58
CA TYR A 72 1.66 -4.15 4.84
C TYR A 72 1.06 -2.93 5.57
N ALA A 73 0.78 -1.85 4.83
CA ALA A 73 0.18 -0.66 5.42
C ALA A 73 -1.24 -0.92 5.96
N LEU A 74 -2.00 -1.84 5.35
CA LEU A 74 -3.35 -2.20 5.79
C LEU A 74 -3.36 -3.17 6.99
N THR A 75 -2.48 -4.16 7.00
CA THR A 75 -2.42 -5.20 8.04
C THR A 75 -1.69 -4.73 9.30
N HIS A 76 -0.77 -3.78 9.18
CA HIS A 76 0.00 -3.28 10.32
C HIS A 76 -0.42 -1.83 10.63
N PRO A 77 -1.17 -1.59 11.74
CA PRO A 77 -1.63 -0.25 12.08
C PRO A 77 -0.48 0.67 12.51
N LYS A 78 -0.67 1.98 12.34
CA LYS A 78 0.28 3.04 12.74
C LYS A 78 1.68 2.93 12.11
N THR A 79 1.80 2.32 10.94
CA THR A 79 3.07 2.16 10.23
C THR A 79 3.33 3.27 9.20
N THR A 80 4.61 3.56 8.93
CA THR A 80 5.00 4.44 7.81
C THR A 80 5.83 3.63 6.84
N THR A 81 5.27 3.36 5.66
CA THR A 81 5.97 2.69 4.57
C THR A 81 6.59 3.74 3.65
N LEU A 82 7.92 3.77 3.59
CA LEU A 82 8.67 4.68 2.73
C LEU A 82 9.13 3.93 1.47
N ILE A 83 8.82 4.46 0.28
CA ILE A 83 9.30 3.90 -0.97
C ILE A 83 10.25 4.88 -1.66
N VAL A 84 11.54 4.61 -1.62
CA VAL A 84 12.56 5.50 -2.21
C VAL A 84 12.87 5.09 -3.65
N CYS A 85 12.87 6.06 -4.55
CA CYS A 85 13.28 5.89 -5.94
C CYS A 85 14.40 6.88 -6.30
N PRO A 86 15.40 6.50 -7.11
CA PRO A 86 16.49 7.39 -7.50
C PRO A 86 16.09 8.45 -8.54
N VAL A 87 14.88 8.37 -9.12
CA VAL A 87 14.44 9.26 -10.22
C VAL A 87 12.99 9.68 -10.00
N TYR A 88 12.71 10.98 -10.07
CA TYR A 88 11.39 11.55 -9.80
C TYR A 88 10.26 11.00 -10.68
N ARG A 89 10.51 10.79 -11.99
CA ARG A 89 9.53 10.16 -12.89
C ARG A 89 9.13 8.75 -12.41
N ARG A 90 10.05 8.00 -11.81
CA ARG A 90 9.74 6.67 -11.25
C ARG A 90 8.89 6.77 -9.98
N THR A 91 9.15 7.77 -9.14
CA THR A 91 8.31 8.10 -7.98
C THR A 91 6.87 8.37 -8.41
N LEU A 92 6.67 9.21 -9.44
CA LEU A 92 5.35 9.52 -9.97
C LEU A 92 4.64 8.27 -10.50
N ASN A 93 5.29 7.48 -11.36
CA ASN A 93 4.72 6.24 -11.88
C ASN A 93 4.32 5.26 -10.78
N LEU A 94 5.05 5.24 -9.66
CA LEU A 94 4.74 4.36 -8.55
C LEU A 94 3.54 4.88 -7.73
N GLY A 95 3.44 6.20 -7.53
CA GLY A 95 2.26 6.83 -6.91
C GLY A 95 0.99 6.63 -7.72
N ASP A 96 1.09 6.78 -9.05
CA ASP A 96 -0.02 6.52 -9.96
C ASP A 96 -0.44 5.04 -9.88
N LYS A 97 0.52 4.10 -9.79
CA LYS A 97 0.24 2.67 -9.63
C LYS A 97 -0.38 2.30 -8.28
N ILE A 98 0.02 2.95 -7.17
CA ILE A 98 -0.67 2.78 -5.88
C ILE A 98 -2.12 3.26 -6.01
N SER A 99 -2.32 4.44 -6.60
CA SER A 99 -3.66 5.01 -6.81
C SER A 99 -4.53 4.10 -7.67
N GLU A 100 -3.99 3.55 -8.76
CA GLU A 100 -4.66 2.60 -9.64
C GLU A 100 -5.11 1.35 -8.88
N ILE A 101 -4.23 0.74 -8.07
CA ILE A 101 -4.57 -0.45 -7.29
C ILE A 101 -5.64 -0.12 -6.23
N LEU A 102 -5.50 0.99 -5.50
CA LEU A 102 -6.51 1.39 -4.52
C LEU A 102 -7.87 1.72 -5.13
N ASN A 103 -7.89 2.26 -6.37
CA ASN A 103 -9.12 2.55 -7.09
C ASN A 103 -9.75 1.30 -7.72
N SER A 104 -8.96 0.24 -7.93
CA SER A 104 -9.47 -1.06 -8.40
C SER A 104 -10.20 -1.85 -7.31
N LEU A 105 -10.03 -1.47 -6.04
CA LEU A 105 -10.76 -2.08 -4.93
C LEU A 105 -12.26 -1.78 -5.03
N PRO A 106 -13.14 -2.73 -4.64
CA PRO A 106 -14.56 -2.43 -4.49
C PRO A 106 -14.78 -1.24 -3.56
N GLU A 107 -15.80 -0.44 -3.84
CA GLU A 107 -15.99 0.85 -3.19
C GLU A 107 -16.10 0.74 -1.65
N GLU A 108 -16.71 -0.34 -1.17
CA GLU A 108 -16.83 -0.68 0.25
C GLU A 108 -15.46 -0.76 0.94
N TYR A 109 -14.55 -1.58 0.42
CA TYR A 109 -13.18 -1.73 0.94
C TYR A 109 -12.37 -0.44 0.81
N ARG A 110 -12.54 0.29 -0.29
CA ARG A 110 -11.83 1.55 -0.50
C ARG A 110 -12.21 2.59 0.55
N ARG A 111 -13.51 2.75 0.85
CA ARG A 111 -14.00 3.69 1.87
C ARG A 111 -13.64 3.25 3.29
N ALA A 112 -13.65 1.94 3.55
CA ALA A 112 -13.25 1.32 4.81
C ALA A 112 -11.76 1.57 5.11
N TRP A 113 -10.89 1.38 4.12
CA TRP A 113 -9.45 1.36 4.36
C TRP A 113 -8.75 2.69 4.12
N CYS A 114 -9.19 3.45 3.11
CA CYS A 114 -8.50 4.68 2.69
C CYS A 114 -9.15 5.91 3.34
N TYR A 115 -8.36 6.70 4.04
CA TYR A 115 -8.78 8.00 4.55
C TYR A 115 -8.55 9.11 3.51
N LYS A 116 -7.36 9.13 2.91
CA LYS A 116 -6.97 10.17 1.96
C LYS A 116 -5.95 9.65 0.97
N ILE A 117 -6.22 9.86 -0.31
CA ILE A 117 -5.33 9.50 -1.41
C ILE A 117 -4.77 10.80 -1.99
N GLN A 118 -3.46 10.95 -1.99
CA GLN A 118 -2.74 12.04 -2.66
C GLN A 118 -1.70 11.45 -3.61
N LYS A 119 -1.10 12.29 -4.45
CA LYS A 119 -0.19 11.83 -5.51
C LYS A 119 1.03 11.03 -5.01
N LEU A 120 1.60 11.43 -3.86
CA LEU A 120 2.82 10.83 -3.30
C LEU A 120 2.64 10.37 -1.84
N GLN A 121 1.42 10.53 -1.31
CA GLN A 121 1.11 10.24 0.09
C GLN A 121 -0.27 9.59 0.17
N PHE A 122 -0.32 8.45 0.84
CA PHE A 122 -1.53 7.65 0.98
C PHE A 122 -1.77 7.44 2.46
N TYR A 123 -2.96 7.79 2.92
CA TYR A 123 -3.36 7.72 4.32
C TYR A 123 -4.45 6.67 4.48
N PHE A 124 -4.25 5.75 5.42
CA PHE A 124 -5.17 4.69 5.75
C PHE A 124 -5.87 4.96 7.09
N ARG A 125 -7.08 4.41 7.26
CA ARG A 125 -7.87 4.60 8.49
C ARG A 125 -7.22 3.99 9.73
N ASN A 126 -6.42 2.94 9.56
CA ASN A 126 -5.62 2.31 10.61
C ASN A 126 -4.39 3.15 11.05
N LEU A 127 -4.37 4.44 10.72
CA LEU A 127 -3.30 5.41 10.97
C LEU A 127 -1.97 5.11 10.27
N SER A 128 -1.96 4.15 9.37
CA SER A 128 -0.80 3.88 8.53
C SER A 128 -0.74 4.83 7.35
N ARG A 129 0.47 5.01 6.81
CA ARG A 129 0.70 5.86 5.65
C ARG A 129 1.78 5.30 4.74
N ILE A 130 1.60 5.49 3.44
CA ILE A 130 2.64 5.23 2.44
C ILE A 130 3.13 6.58 1.92
N ARG A 131 4.45 6.76 1.86
CA ARG A 131 5.10 7.94 1.29
C ARG A 131 6.15 7.49 0.27
N ILE A 132 6.19 8.16 -0.87
CA ILE A 132 7.15 7.93 -1.96
C ILE A 132 8.09 9.13 -2.08
#